data_AF-A0A6N0GXH8-F1
#
_entry.id   AF-A0A6N0GXH8-F1
#
_cell.length_a   1.000
_cell.length_b   1.000
_cell.length_c   1.000
_cell.angle_alpha   90.00
_cell.angle_beta   90.00
_cell.angle_gamma   90.00
#
_symmetry.space_group_name_H-M   'P 1'
#
loop_
_entity.id
_entity.type
_entity.pdbx_description
1 polymer ?
#
loop_
_entity_poly.entity_id
_entity_poly.type
_entity_poly.pdbx_seq_one_letter_code
_entity_poly.pdbx_strand_id
1 'polypeptide(L)'
;MKINRPLSPHLTIYKPQLTSTLSILHRISGAFLASILLFTLFCLKLSDLSLSFYAFYWCVFNVLAYLNWFLLGLINLALLALCYHMSNGIRHLIWDLGFCLDLSKVYTSGILMLVCAVLLALFNWLRFFVF
;
A
#
# COMPACT_ATOMS: atom_id res chain seq x y z
N MET A 1 37.89 -8.74 4.76
CA MET A 1 37.17 -9.93 5.24
C MET A 1 37.55 -11.12 4.35
N LYS A 2 38.36 -12.07 4.84
CA LYS A 2 38.84 -13.25 4.07
C LYS A 2 38.44 -14.58 4.76
N ILE A 3 37.16 -14.75 5.09
CA ILE A 3 36.62 -16.03 5.54
C ILE A 3 35.23 -16.18 4.91
N ASN A 4 35.04 -17.21 4.07
CA ASN A 4 33.77 -17.48 3.40
C ASN A 4 32.82 -18.25 4.34
N ARG A 5 32.35 -17.59 5.40
CA ARG A 5 31.39 -18.21 6.33
C ARG A 5 30.00 -18.21 5.68
N PRO A 6 29.34 -19.38 5.58
CA PRO A 6 27.99 -19.43 5.03
C PRO A 6 27.01 -18.71 5.98
N LEU A 7 26.05 -18.01 5.40
CA LEU A 7 24.91 -17.44 6.13
C LEU A 7 23.92 -18.55 6.47
N SER A 8 23.43 -18.55 7.70
CA SER A 8 22.34 -19.45 8.07
C SER A 8 21.09 -19.11 7.23
N PRO A 9 20.33 -20.14 6.80
CA PRO A 9 19.05 -19.91 6.15
C PRO A 9 18.10 -19.20 7.12
N HIS A 10 17.29 -18.28 6.60
CA HIS A 10 16.41 -17.42 7.39
C HIS A 10 15.02 -17.40 6.74
N LEU A 11 14.77 -16.55 5.76
CA LEU A 11 13.44 -16.39 5.14
C LEU A 11 12.90 -17.69 4.53
N THR A 12 13.77 -18.53 3.99
CA THR A 12 13.39 -19.78 3.32
C THR A 12 12.93 -20.88 4.26
N ILE A 13 13.31 -20.80 5.55
CA ILE A 13 12.98 -21.82 6.56
C ILE A 13 12.04 -21.32 7.65
N TYR A 14 11.88 -20.00 7.78
CA TYR A 14 11.07 -19.42 8.85
C TYR A 14 9.58 -19.55 8.54
N LYS A 15 8.80 -20.06 9.50
CA LYS A 15 7.35 -20.18 9.34
C LYS A 15 6.71 -18.79 9.22
N PRO A 16 5.90 -18.51 8.18
CA PRO A 16 5.13 -17.27 8.10
C PRO A 16 4.23 -17.12 9.33
N GLN A 17 4.39 -16.01 10.05
CA GLN A 17 3.59 -15.66 11.23
C GLN A 17 2.72 -14.45 10.89
N LEU A 18 1.56 -14.32 11.54
CA LEU A 18 0.68 -13.16 11.34
C LEU A 18 1.45 -11.85 11.61
N THR A 19 2.27 -11.82 12.65
CA THR A 19 3.05 -10.64 13.04
C THR A 19 4.06 -10.20 11.99
N SER A 20 4.88 -11.14 11.49
CA SER A 20 5.92 -10.84 10.50
C SER A 20 5.31 -10.52 9.13
N THR A 21 4.27 -11.24 8.72
CA THR A 21 3.56 -10.99 7.46
C THR A 21 2.88 -9.62 7.44
N LEU A 22 2.19 -9.22 8.52
CA LEU A 22 1.59 -7.89 8.62
C LEU A 22 2.64 -6.76 8.57
N SER A 23 3.80 -6.97 9.19
CA SER A 23 4.92 -6.02 9.13
C SER A 23 5.49 -5.89 7.71
N ILE A 24 5.71 -7.00 7.01
CA ILE A 24 6.17 -6.99 5.61
C ILE A 24 5.16 -6.25 4.72
N LEU A 25 3.86 -6.56 4.86
CA LEU A 25 2.80 -5.90 4.10
C LEU A 25 2.69 -4.40 4.43
N HIS A 26 3.01 -3.98 5.66
CA HIS A 26 3.05 -2.55 6.01
C HIS A 26 4.13 -1.80 5.22
N ARG A 27 5.30 -2.41 5.06
CA ARG A 27 6.39 -1.85 4.26
C ARG A 27 6.06 -1.83 2.77
N ILE A 28 5.49 -2.92 2.25
CA ILE A 28 5.08 -3.01 0.84
C ILE A 28 4.01 -1.96 0.53
N SER A 29 2.97 -1.86 1.35
CA SER A 29 1.91 -0.85 1.17
C SER A 29 2.45 0.58 1.26
N GLY A 30 3.35 0.86 2.21
CA GLY A 30 3.99 2.17 2.34
C GLY A 30 4.85 2.54 1.12
N ALA A 31 5.69 1.61 0.66
CA ALA A 31 6.50 1.80 -0.53
C ALA A 31 5.64 2.02 -1.79
N PHE A 32 4.59 1.21 -1.97
CA PHE A 32 3.65 1.34 -3.07
C PHE A 32 2.94 2.70 -3.09
N LEU A 33 2.42 3.15 -1.93
CA LEU A 33 1.78 4.47 -1.80
C LEU A 33 2.75 5.61 -2.08
N ALA A 34 3.98 5.53 -1.55
CA ALA A 34 5.01 6.53 -1.81
C ALA A 34 5.38 6.59 -3.30
N SER A 35 5.50 5.44 -3.98
CA SER A 35 5.75 5.39 -5.42
C SER A 35 4.63 6.03 -6.24
N ILE A 36 3.36 5.75 -5.89
CA ILE A 36 2.21 6.40 -6.54
C ILE A 36 2.27 7.92 -6.33
N LEU A 37 2.51 8.37 -5.10
CA LEU A 37 2.60 9.80 -4.80
C LEU A 37 3.71 10.48 -5.62
N LEU A 38 4.93 9.92 -5.63
CA LEU A 38 6.05 10.46 -6.40
C LEU A 38 5.76 10.48 -7.91
N PHE A 39 5.14 9.41 -8.44
CA PHE A 39 4.72 9.35 -9.84
C PHE A 39 3.69 10.43 -10.16
N THR A 40 2.66 10.62 -9.33
CA THR A 40 1.65 11.67 -9.55
C THR A 40 2.26 13.07 -9.52
N LEU A 41 3.16 13.37 -8.57
CA LEU A 41 3.88 14.64 -8.51
C LEU A 41 4.76 14.88 -9.74
N PHE A 42 5.43 13.83 -10.22
CA PHE A 42 6.23 13.89 -11.45
C PHE A 42 5.35 14.21 -12.67
N CYS A 43 4.20 13.53 -12.82
CA CYS A 43 3.25 13.79 -13.90
C CYS A 43 2.70 15.22 -13.86
N LEU A 44 2.34 15.74 -12.67
CA LEU A 44 1.88 17.12 -12.51
C LEU A 44 2.95 18.15 -12.92
N LYS A 45 4.23 17.87 -12.58
CA LYS A 45 5.32 18.76 -12.98
C LYS A 45 5.54 18.76 -14.50
N LEU A 46 5.39 17.61 -15.16
CA LEU A 46 5.45 17.52 -16.62
C LEU A 46 4.29 18.26 -17.30
N SER A 47 3.09 18.26 -16.72
CA SER A 47 1.98 19.03 -17.30
C SER A 47 2.22 20.54 -17.30
N ASP A 48 2.90 21.08 -16.28
CA ASP A 48 3.26 22.50 -16.20
C ASP A 48 4.31 22.91 -17.25
N LEU A 49 5.15 21.98 -17.70
CA LEU A 49 6.23 22.24 -18.65
C LEU A 49 5.74 22.38 -20.10
N SER A 50 4.55 21.88 -20.44
CA SER A 50 4.06 21.93 -21.82
C SER A 50 2.52 21.86 -21.91
N LEU A 51 1.86 22.99 -21.75
CA LEU A 51 0.43 23.13 -22.08
C LEU A 51 0.15 22.99 -23.61
N SER A 52 1.20 23.00 -24.44
CA SER A 52 1.15 23.11 -25.90
C SER A 52 1.24 21.78 -26.65
N PHE A 53 1.51 20.65 -25.98
CA PHE A 53 1.66 19.34 -26.62
C PHE A 53 0.31 18.61 -26.71
N TYR A 54 -0.62 19.14 -27.51
CA TYR A 54 -1.95 18.54 -27.76
C TYR A 54 -1.86 17.05 -28.11
N ALA A 55 -0.89 16.66 -28.95
CA ALA A 55 -0.68 15.25 -29.34
C ALA A 55 -0.28 14.34 -28.17
N PHE A 56 0.46 14.85 -27.19
CA PHE A 56 0.83 14.09 -25.99
C PHE A 56 -0.40 13.85 -25.10
N TYR A 57 -1.17 14.91 -24.80
CA TYR A 57 -2.40 14.77 -24.02
C TYR A 57 -3.44 13.90 -24.74
N TRP A 58 -3.56 14.01 -26.06
CA TRP A 58 -4.43 13.16 -26.86
C TRP A 58 -4.02 11.69 -26.79
N CYS A 59 -2.73 11.39 -26.92
CA CYS A 59 -2.21 10.03 -26.80
C CYS A 59 -2.47 9.47 -25.39
N VAL A 60 -2.13 10.23 -24.34
CA VAL A 60 -2.37 9.84 -22.95
C VAL A 60 -3.85 9.60 -22.69
N PHE A 61 -4.73 10.51 -23.13
CA PHE A 61 -6.18 10.35 -22.98
C PHE A 61 -6.71 9.08 -23.65
N ASN A 62 -6.30 8.80 -24.89
CA ASN A 62 -6.72 7.59 -25.61
C ASN A 62 -6.18 6.32 -24.96
N VAL A 63 -4.93 6.31 -24.50
CA VAL A 63 -4.34 5.18 -23.78
C VAL A 63 -5.06 4.95 -22.44
N LEU A 64 -5.34 6.01 -21.68
CA LEU A 64 -6.08 5.92 -20.42
C LEU A 64 -7.53 5.45 -20.65
N ALA A 65 -8.18 5.88 -21.73
CA ALA A 65 -9.53 5.44 -22.09
C ALA A 65 -9.57 3.93 -22.40
N TYR A 66 -8.58 3.40 -23.14
CA TYR A 66 -8.47 1.96 -23.41
C TYR A 66 -8.10 1.15 -22.17
N LEU A 67 -7.37 1.74 -21.22
CA LEU A 67 -6.91 1.09 -19.99
C LEU A 67 -7.78 1.42 -18.77
N ASN A 68 -9.03 1.87 -18.97
CA ASN A 68 -9.90 2.32 -17.89
C ASN A 68 -10.08 1.25 -16.79
N TRP A 69 -10.27 -0.01 -17.17
CA TRP A 69 -10.39 -1.14 -16.22
C TRP A 69 -9.13 -1.33 -15.37
N PHE A 70 -7.94 -1.16 -15.98
CA PHE A 70 -6.66 -1.28 -15.30
C PHE A 70 -6.44 -0.11 -14.33
N LEU A 71 -6.76 1.11 -14.74
CA LEU A 71 -6.68 2.30 -13.90
C LEU A 71 -7.62 2.21 -12.70
N LEU A 72 -8.87 1.78 -12.94
CA LEU A 72 -9.83 1.56 -11.87
C LEU A 72 -9.32 0.49 -10.89
N GLY A 73 -8.74 -0.59 -11.40
CA GLY A 73 -8.09 -1.61 -10.57
C GLY A 73 -6.95 -1.03 -9.73
N LEU A 74 -6.09 -0.20 -10.32
CA LEU A 74 -4.94 0.42 -9.64
C LEU A 74 -5.39 1.43 -8.57
N ILE A 75 -6.44 2.22 -8.83
CA ILE A 75 -7.04 3.14 -7.85
C ILE A 75 -7.61 2.35 -6.67
N ASN A 76 -8.36 1.28 -6.94
CA ASN A 76 -8.91 0.44 -5.87
C ASN A 76 -7.81 -0.24 -5.06
N LEU A 77 -6.74 -0.70 -5.71
CA LEU A 77 -5.57 -1.28 -5.04
C LEU A 77 -4.84 -0.23 -4.17
N ALA A 78 -4.70 1.00 -4.67
CA ALA A 78 -4.12 2.12 -3.91
C ALA A 78 -4.96 2.47 -2.69
N LEU A 79 -6.29 2.51 -2.81
CA LEU A 79 -7.20 2.73 -1.70
C LEU A 79 -7.14 1.60 -0.67
N LEU A 80 -7.10 0.34 -1.11
CA LEU A 80 -6.91 -0.81 -0.24
C LEU A 80 -5.58 -0.73 0.52
N ALA A 81 -4.49 -0.42 -0.19
CA ALA A 81 -3.17 -0.24 0.41
C ALA A 81 -3.17 0.91 1.44
N LEU A 82 -3.85 2.02 1.14
CA LEU A 82 -4.01 3.14 2.06
C LEU A 82 -4.77 2.75 3.32
N CYS A 83 -5.92 2.09 3.19
CA CYS A 83 -6.73 1.64 4.32
C CYS A 83 -5.95 0.68 5.22
N TYR A 84 -5.23 -0.27 4.62
CA TYR A 84 -4.35 -1.19 5.34
C TYR A 84 -3.20 -0.46 6.03
N HIS A 85 -2.45 0.37 5.30
CA HIS A 85 -1.27 1.06 5.80
C HIS A 85 -1.62 1.99 6.96
N MET A 86 -2.70 2.77 6.83
CA MET A 86 -3.20 3.65 7.89
C MET A 86 -3.63 2.85 9.12
N SER A 87 -4.46 1.82 8.95
CA SER A 87 -4.96 1.01 10.07
C SER A 87 -3.82 0.32 10.83
N ASN A 88 -2.84 -0.20 10.10
CA ASN A 88 -1.66 -0.81 10.71
C ASN A 88 -0.70 0.24 11.31
N GLY A 89 -0.61 1.42 10.72
CA GLY A 89 0.14 2.56 11.27
C GLY A 89 -0.40 3.00 12.63
N ILE A 90 -1.73 3.10 12.78
CA ILE A 90 -2.37 3.37 14.08
C ILE A 90 -1.99 2.29 15.10
N ARG A 91 -2.02 1.02 14.69
CA ARG A 91 -1.60 -0.10 15.56
C ARG A 91 -0.13 0.02 15.99
N HIS A 92 0.76 0.44 15.09
CA HIS A 92 2.17 0.71 15.41
C HIS A 92 2.33 1.89 16.37
N LEU A 93 1.61 2.99 16.19
CA LEU A 93 1.63 4.13 17.12
C LEU A 93 1.14 3.73 18.52
N ILE A 94 0.13 2.85 18.62
CA ILE A 94 -0.33 2.30 19.90
C ILE A 94 0.79 1.47 20.56
N TRP A 95 1.56 0.71 19.79
CA TRP A 95 2.71 -0.05 20.28
C TRP A 95 3.85 0.85 20.73
N ASP A 96 4.11 1.95 20.01
CA ASP A 96 5.14 2.94 20.36
C ASP A 96 4.82 3.65 21.69
N LEU A 97 3.53 3.75 22.04
CA LEU A 97 3.05 4.21 23.35
C LEU A 97 3.16 3.15 24.46
N GLY A 98 3.64 1.94 24.16
CA GLY A 98 3.81 0.84 25.11
C GLY A 98 2.58 -0.04 25.33
N PHE A 99 1.51 0.11 24.54
CA PHE A 99 0.29 -0.69 24.68
C PHE A 99 0.29 -1.92 23.75
N CYS A 100 -0.51 -2.93 24.09
CA CYS A 100 -0.77 -4.11 23.24
C CYS A 100 0.46 -4.94 22.83
N LEU A 101 1.49 -5.01 23.68
CA LEU A 101 2.75 -5.73 23.43
C LEU A 101 2.73 -7.22 23.84
N ASP A 102 1.71 -7.66 24.58
CA ASP A 102 1.52 -9.08 24.90
C ASP A 102 1.18 -9.89 23.64
N LEU A 103 1.68 -11.13 23.53
CA LEU A 103 1.51 -11.94 22.32
C LEU A 103 0.03 -12.13 21.95
N SER A 104 -0.85 -12.37 22.92
CA SER A 104 -2.29 -12.46 22.66
C SER A 104 -2.87 -11.15 22.08
N LYS A 105 -2.50 -10.00 22.66
CA LYS A 105 -2.94 -8.67 22.21
C LYS A 105 -2.39 -8.30 20.84
N VAL A 106 -1.16 -8.73 20.52
CA VAL A 106 -0.55 -8.54 19.20
C VAL A 106 -1.36 -9.27 18.12
N TYR A 107 -1.82 -10.50 18.39
CA TYR A 107 -2.68 -11.24 17.46
C TYR A 107 -4.08 -10.65 17.35
N THR A 108 -4.74 -10.33 18.48
CA THR A 108 -6.09 -9.75 18.44
C THR A 108 -6.11 -8.39 17.75
N SER A 109 -5.15 -7.52 18.06
CA SER A 109 -5.01 -6.22 17.39
C SER A 109 -4.69 -6.36 15.90
N GLY A 110 -3.93 -7.38 15.49
CA GLY A 110 -3.68 -7.69 14.08
C GLY A 110 -4.95 -8.07 13.33
N ILE A 111 -5.79 -8.93 13.91
CA ILE A 111 -7.08 -9.32 13.31
C ILE A 111 -8.04 -8.13 13.27
N LEU A 112 -8.16 -7.37 14.37
CA LEU A 112 -9.00 -6.18 14.43
C LEU A 112 -8.62 -5.16 13.36
N MET A 113 -7.31 -4.90 13.21
CA MET A 113 -6.78 -4.00 12.21
C MET A 113 -7.11 -4.45 10.77
N LEU A 114 -7.01 -5.75 10.47
CA LEU A 114 -7.40 -6.29 9.17
C LEU A 114 -8.90 -6.09 8.90
N VAL A 115 -9.77 -6.36 9.88
CA VAL A 115 -11.22 -6.13 9.76
C VAL A 115 -11.49 -4.65 9.49
N CYS A 116 -10.88 -3.74 10.25
CA CYS A 116 -11.02 -2.30 10.01
C CYS A 116 -10.56 -1.90 8.61
N ALA A 117 -9.41 -2.40 8.14
CA ALA A 117 -8.89 -2.11 6.81
C ALA A 117 -9.85 -2.58 5.69
N VAL A 118 -10.43 -3.79 5.84
CA VAL A 118 -11.40 -4.34 4.88
C VAL A 118 -12.69 -3.53 4.88
N LEU A 119 -13.23 -3.16 6.06
CA LEU A 119 -14.45 -2.35 6.15
C LEU A 119 -14.25 -0.97 5.51
N LEU A 120 -13.10 -0.32 5.76
CA LEU A 120 -12.76 0.95 5.14
C LEU A 120 -12.62 0.81 3.62
N ALA A 121 -11.98 -0.25 3.13
CA ALA A 121 -11.84 -0.49 1.70
C ALA A 121 -13.20 -0.74 1.02
N LEU A 122 -14.07 -1.55 1.63
CA LEU A 122 -15.42 -1.83 1.13
C LEU A 122 -16.29 -0.57 1.11
N PHE A 123 -16.23 0.25 2.15
CA PHE A 123 -16.96 1.52 2.19
C PHE A 123 -16.53 2.45 1.05
N ASN A 124 -15.21 2.55 0.81
CA ASN A 124 -14.69 3.32 -0.32
C ASN A 124 -15.15 2.76 -1.66
N TRP A 125 -15.16 1.44 -1.82
CA TRP A 125 -15.63 0.79 -3.04
C TRP A 125 -17.13 1.07 -3.29
N LEU A 126 -17.98 0.92 -2.27
CA LEU A 126 -19.42 1.17 -2.37
C LEU A 126 -19.73 2.62 -2.75
N ARG A 127 -18.96 3.59 -2.24
CA ARG A 127 -19.10 5.00 -2.61
C ARG A 127 -19.01 5.22 -4.12
N PHE A 128 -18.19 4.44 -4.85
CA PHE A 128 -18.07 4.56 -6.31
C PHE A 128 -19.28 4.02 -7.10
N PHE A 129 -20.17 3.24 -6.49
CA PHE A 129 -21.39 2.75 -7.14
C PHE A 129 -22.63 3.59 -6.82
N VAL A 130 -22.57 4.36 -5.73
CA VAL A 130 -23.71 5.15 -5.23
C VAL A 130 -23.70 6.59 -5.77
N PHE A 131 -22.58 7.07 -6.31
CA PHE A 131 -22.41 8.38 -6.95
C PHE A 131 -21.83 8.22 -8.35
#